data_AF-A0A9D2WN71-F1
#
_entry.id   AF-A0A9D2WN71-F1
#
_cell.length_a   1.000
_cell.length_b   1.000
_cell.length_c   1.000
_cell.angle_alpha   90.00
_cell.angle_beta   90.00
_cell.angle_gamma   90.00
#
_symmetry.space_group_name_H-M   'P 1'
#
loop_
_entity.id
_entity.type
_entity.pdbx_description
1 polymer ?
#
loop_
_entity_poly.entity_id
_entity_poly.type
_entity_poly.pdbx_seq_one_letter_code
_entity_poly.pdbx_strand_id
1 'polypeptide(L)'
;MSISNEQELLNPAQISQTLGINPINIIRLTREGYLEVKKQVSFKNGVMQLFNRTQVQTLIPAMPRIKQAWERYDNYHHGGNRMARARAYRHQSYRDKVNRKEQFFNSLNELTQERHEILKTAYYLYYLNHYAKAGSSYLYDLKETVLHTLVKNYYQRTDWLKISLIEGTNKIVLCPECRAKANNQRLSYLEYLDKTGGCNKCIKEYKYYSLYEFIICCQDYRFCFHTPYSTAKRWFNKQALPPCKECPEREGAYAFGRAIYDSEAKAVELIEVIDELQNFLALYNIEPLIDTY
;
A
#
# COMPACT_ATOMS: atom_id res chain seq x y z
N MET A 1 -39.68 -2.49 -3.54
CA MET A 1 -38.56 -1.52 -3.52
C MET A 1 -37.53 -2.03 -2.53
N SER A 2 -36.56 -2.80 -3.03
CA SER A 2 -35.48 -3.39 -2.25
C SER A 2 -34.35 -2.36 -2.14
N ILE A 3 -34.30 -1.63 -1.03
CA ILE A 3 -33.11 -0.89 -0.62
C ILE A 3 -32.00 -1.94 -0.48
N SER A 4 -30.91 -1.78 -1.21
CA SER A 4 -29.88 -2.81 -1.34
C SER A 4 -29.22 -3.08 0.01
N ASN A 5 -29.14 -4.35 0.39
CA ASN A 5 -28.41 -4.84 1.58
C ASN A 5 -26.94 -4.39 1.66
N GLU A 6 -26.38 -3.82 0.58
CA GLU A 6 -25.00 -3.33 0.53
C GLU A 6 -24.84 -1.94 1.17
N GLN A 7 -25.88 -1.09 1.21
CA GLN A 7 -25.81 0.21 1.91
C GLN A 7 -25.70 0.08 3.43
N GLU A 8 -26.01 -1.10 3.97
CA GLU A 8 -25.84 -1.44 5.39
C GLU A 8 -24.42 -1.88 5.75
N LEU A 9 -23.55 -2.11 4.75
CA LEU A 9 -22.20 -2.61 4.99
C LEU A 9 -21.17 -1.50 4.82
N LEU A 10 -20.27 -1.38 5.79
CA LEU A 10 -19.18 -0.42 5.77
C LEU A 10 -17.85 -1.12 5.49
N ASN A 11 -17.03 -0.49 4.67
CA ASN A 11 -15.66 -0.89 4.44
C ASN A 11 -14.71 -0.36 5.55
N PRO A 12 -13.44 -0.78 5.60
CA PRO A 12 -12.51 -0.34 6.64
C PRO A 12 -12.27 1.18 6.66
N ALA A 13 -12.27 1.86 5.50
CA ALA A 13 -12.07 3.31 5.44
C ALA A 13 -13.25 4.08 6.07
N GLN A 14 -14.49 3.67 5.77
CA GLN A 14 -15.71 4.25 6.36
C GLN A 14 -15.78 4.03 7.87
N ILE A 15 -15.36 2.85 8.35
CA ILE A 15 -15.30 2.55 9.80
C ILE A 15 -14.22 3.40 10.49
N SER A 16 -13.06 3.54 9.85
CA SER A 16 -11.97 4.37 10.34
C SER A 16 -12.44 5.81 10.59
N GLN A 17 -13.15 6.39 9.63
CA GLN A 17 -13.77 7.71 9.73
C GLN A 17 -14.84 7.74 10.84
N THR A 18 -15.77 6.77 10.84
CA THR A 18 -16.90 6.73 11.77
C THR A 18 -16.46 6.60 13.24
N LEU A 19 -15.44 5.79 13.53
CA LEU A 19 -14.98 5.52 14.90
C LEU A 19 -13.77 6.38 15.31
N GLY A 20 -13.22 7.19 14.40
CA GLY A 20 -11.99 7.95 14.62
C GLY A 20 -10.83 7.05 15.01
N ILE A 21 -10.57 6.01 14.21
CA ILE A 21 -9.50 5.02 14.42
C ILE A 21 -8.81 4.64 13.11
N ASN A 22 -7.60 4.11 13.20
CA ASN A 22 -6.85 3.61 12.05
C ASN A 22 -7.27 2.17 11.68
N PRO A 23 -7.03 1.70 10.44
CA PRO A 23 -7.36 0.34 10.01
C PRO A 23 -6.76 -0.78 10.89
N ILE A 24 -5.57 -0.57 11.45
CA ILE A 24 -4.96 -1.50 12.43
C ILE A 24 -5.86 -1.72 13.66
N ASN A 25 -6.53 -0.66 14.13
CA ASN A 25 -7.44 -0.76 15.27
C ASN A 25 -8.74 -1.46 14.90
N ILE A 26 -9.16 -1.42 13.63
CA ILE A 26 -10.29 -2.24 13.15
C ILE A 26 -9.93 -3.72 13.26
N ILE A 27 -8.72 -4.12 12.83
CA ILE A 27 -8.23 -5.49 13.01
C ILE A 27 -8.25 -5.89 14.49
N ARG A 28 -7.85 -4.97 15.38
CA ARG A 28 -7.90 -5.19 16.84
C ARG A 28 -9.35 -5.37 17.34
N LEU A 29 -10.29 -4.53 16.90
CA LEU A 29 -11.72 -4.67 17.24
C LEU A 29 -12.27 -6.02 16.79
N THR A 30 -11.93 -6.46 15.57
CA THR A 30 -12.35 -7.76 15.05
C THR A 30 -11.76 -8.92 15.85
N ARG A 31 -10.45 -8.87 16.14
CA ARG A 31 -9.75 -9.91 16.91
C ARG A 31 -10.26 -10.04 18.34
N GLU A 32 -10.64 -8.92 18.96
CA GLU A 32 -11.15 -8.88 20.33
C GLU A 32 -12.67 -9.08 20.41
N GLY A 33 -13.35 -9.31 19.28
CA GLY A 33 -14.77 -9.66 19.22
C GLY A 33 -15.74 -8.48 19.34
N TYR A 34 -15.26 -7.24 19.25
CA TYR A 34 -16.12 -6.05 19.26
C TYR A 34 -16.83 -5.83 17.92
N LEU A 35 -16.24 -6.30 16.83
CA LEU A 35 -16.72 -6.07 15.47
C LEU A 35 -16.67 -7.37 14.68
N GLU A 36 -17.73 -7.68 13.92
CA GLU A 36 -17.81 -8.93 13.16
C GLU A 36 -17.76 -8.68 11.65
N VAL A 37 -16.91 -9.43 10.95
CA VAL A 37 -16.87 -9.42 9.49
C VAL A 37 -18.16 -10.04 8.97
N LYS A 38 -18.95 -9.28 8.21
CA LYS A 38 -20.21 -9.77 7.62
C LYS A 38 -20.05 -10.26 6.20
N LYS A 39 -19.20 -9.59 5.41
CA LYS A 39 -18.93 -9.96 4.02
C LYS A 39 -17.45 -9.74 3.72
N GLN A 40 -16.95 -10.48 2.75
CA GLN A 40 -15.62 -10.33 2.19
C GLN A 40 -15.75 -10.07 0.69
N VAL A 41 -15.06 -9.04 0.21
CA VAL A 41 -14.96 -8.71 -1.22
C VAL A 41 -13.56 -9.07 -1.68
N SER A 42 -13.48 -9.95 -2.67
CA SER A 42 -12.21 -10.41 -3.23
C SER A 42 -11.70 -9.43 -4.27
N PHE A 43 -10.46 -8.99 -4.09
CA PHE A 43 -9.66 -8.23 -5.02
C PHE A 43 -8.53 -9.11 -5.55
N LYS A 44 -7.87 -8.71 -6.64
CA LYS A 44 -6.72 -9.44 -7.20
C LYS A 44 -5.59 -9.57 -6.16
N ASN A 45 -5.31 -8.51 -5.41
CA ASN A 45 -4.19 -8.47 -4.47
C ASN A 45 -4.60 -8.64 -2.99
N GLY A 46 -5.86 -8.95 -2.69
CA GLY A 46 -6.29 -9.10 -1.30
C GLY A 46 -7.80 -9.26 -1.11
N VAL A 47 -8.22 -9.20 0.14
CA VAL A 47 -9.64 -9.24 0.52
C VAL A 47 -9.97 -8.01 1.34
N MET A 48 -11.07 -7.36 1.00
CA MET A 48 -11.65 -6.29 1.80
C MET A 48 -12.75 -6.87 2.69
N GLN A 49 -12.67 -6.62 3.99
CA GLN A 49 -13.70 -7.03 4.95
C GLN A 49 -14.75 -5.92 5.08
N LEU A 50 -16.02 -6.32 5.06
CA LEU A 50 -17.17 -5.44 5.22
C LEU A 50 -17.90 -5.77 6.52
N PHE A 51 -18.44 -4.73 7.16
CA PHE A 51 -18.98 -4.80 8.51
C PHE A 51 -20.36 -4.14 8.58
N ASN A 52 -21.22 -4.58 9.50
CA ASN A 52 -22.56 -3.99 9.59
C ASN A 52 -22.50 -2.56 10.17
N ARG A 53 -23.14 -1.60 9.49
CA ARG A 53 -23.26 -0.20 9.89
C ARG A 53 -23.85 -0.05 11.28
N THR A 54 -24.90 -0.80 11.62
CA THR A 54 -25.53 -0.72 12.95
C THR A 54 -24.56 -1.16 14.06
N GLN A 55 -23.79 -2.23 13.84
CA GLN A 55 -22.78 -2.68 14.80
C GLN A 55 -21.70 -1.61 15.01
N VAL A 56 -21.21 -1.00 13.92
CA VAL A 56 -20.24 0.10 13.98
C VAL A 56 -20.81 1.29 14.76
N GLN A 57 -22.07 1.67 14.51
CA GLN A 57 -22.74 2.76 15.23
C GLN A 57 -22.88 2.46 16.73
N THR A 58 -23.20 1.22 17.12
CA THR A 58 -23.27 0.83 18.53
C THR A 58 -21.92 0.89 19.25
N LEU A 59 -20.81 0.79 18.52
CA LEU A 59 -19.48 0.92 19.10
C LEU A 59 -19.09 2.36 19.43
N ILE A 60 -19.66 3.37 18.74
CA ILE A 60 -19.33 4.79 18.94
C ILE A 60 -19.30 5.18 20.43
N PRO A 61 -20.38 4.96 21.22
CA PRO A 61 -20.37 5.29 22.66
C PRO A 61 -19.42 4.42 23.49
N ALA A 62 -19.10 3.20 23.03
CA ALA A 62 -18.20 2.27 23.72
C ALA A 62 -16.71 2.56 23.45
N MET A 63 -16.39 3.23 22.34
CA MET A 63 -15.01 3.47 21.89
C MET A 63 -14.11 4.12 22.95
N PRO A 64 -14.53 5.12 23.74
CA PRO A 64 -13.68 5.69 24.79
C PRO A 64 -13.22 4.66 25.80
N ARG A 65 -14.12 3.78 26.26
CA ARG A 65 -13.81 2.71 27.22
C ARG A 65 -12.89 1.64 26.60
N ILE A 66 -13.14 1.27 25.34
CA ILE A 66 -12.30 0.31 24.60
C ILE A 66 -10.87 0.87 24.45
N LYS A 67 -10.73 2.13 24.03
CA LYS A 67 -9.43 2.81 23.90
C LYS A 67 -8.69 2.87 25.25
N GLN A 68 -9.37 3.17 26.35
CA GLN A 68 -8.77 3.13 27.69
C GLN A 68 -8.31 1.73 28.09
N ALA A 69 -9.08 0.68 27.76
CA ALA A 69 -8.68 -0.70 28.02
C ALA A 69 -7.43 -1.09 27.23
N TRP A 70 -7.35 -0.69 25.95
CA TRP A 70 -6.17 -0.86 25.12
C TRP A 70 -4.95 -0.13 25.70
N GLU A 71 -5.11 1.11 26.14
CA GLU A 71 -4.03 1.87 26.76
C GLU A 71 -3.52 1.21 28.04
N ARG A 72 -4.42 0.69 28.90
CA ARG A 72 -4.02 -0.04 30.11
C ARG A 72 -3.23 -1.30 29.78
N TYR A 73 -3.71 -2.07 28.79
CA TYR A 73 -3.03 -3.26 28.31
C TYR A 73 -1.63 -2.93 27.77
N ASP A 74 -1.53 -1.93 26.88
CA ASP A 74 -0.26 -1.52 26.27
C ASP A 74 0.71 -0.97 27.34
N ASN A 75 0.22 -0.20 28.31
CA ASN A 75 1.02 0.30 29.44
C ASN A 75 1.55 -0.84 30.33
N TYR A 76 0.74 -1.87 30.56
CA TYR A 76 1.14 -3.04 31.35
C TYR A 76 2.23 -3.86 30.63
N HIS A 77 2.06 -4.13 29.33
CA HIS A 77 2.99 -4.96 28.57
C HIS A 77 4.27 -4.26 28.12
N HIS A 78 4.24 -2.94 27.89
CA HIS A 78 5.38 -2.19 27.35
C HIS A 78 5.96 -1.14 28.31
N GLY A 79 5.36 -1.00 29.49
CA GLY A 79 5.74 -0.04 30.53
C GLY A 79 5.07 1.32 30.36
N GLY A 80 4.39 1.79 31.40
CA GLY A 80 3.62 3.04 31.38
C GLY A 80 4.44 4.27 31.00
N ASN A 81 5.65 4.42 31.54
CA ASN A 81 6.55 5.55 31.22
C ASN A 81 6.98 5.55 29.75
N ARG A 82 7.28 4.38 29.19
CA ARG A 82 7.65 4.22 27.77
C ARG A 82 6.47 4.59 26.88
N MET A 83 5.27 4.11 27.21
CA MET A 83 4.06 4.39 26.45
C MET A 83 3.61 5.85 26.56
N ALA A 84 3.79 6.51 27.72
CA ALA A 84 3.53 7.94 27.87
C ALA A 84 4.44 8.78 26.96
N ARG A 85 5.74 8.49 26.94
CA ARG A 85 6.69 9.16 26.01
C ARG A 85 6.33 8.89 24.55
N ALA A 86 5.97 7.65 24.21
CA ALA A 86 5.54 7.31 22.86
C ALA A 86 4.28 8.09 22.44
N ARG A 87 3.29 8.28 23.33
CA ARG A 87 2.10 9.09 23.06
C ARG A 87 2.44 10.56 22.82
N ALA A 88 3.30 11.15 23.65
CA ALA A 88 3.75 12.52 23.46
C ALA A 88 4.45 12.71 22.10
N TYR A 89 5.35 11.79 21.75
CA TYR A 89 6.02 11.78 20.44
C TYR A 89 5.03 11.61 19.27
N ARG A 90 4.04 10.71 19.39
CA ARG A 90 3.00 10.52 18.38
C ARG A 90 2.17 11.79 18.14
N HIS A 91 1.86 12.54 19.19
CA HIS A 91 1.10 13.78 19.09
C HIS A 91 1.90 14.88 18.38
N GLN A 92 3.18 15.05 18.73
CA GLN A 92 4.06 15.98 18.01
C GLN A 92 4.21 15.54 16.55
N SER A 93 4.49 14.26 16.32
CA SER A 93 4.61 13.69 14.98
C SER A 93 3.35 13.90 14.15
N TYR A 94 2.16 13.78 14.74
CA TYR A 94 0.90 14.07 14.05
C TYR A 94 0.83 15.52 13.57
N ARG A 95 1.12 16.49 14.45
CA ARG A 95 1.15 17.92 14.10
C ARG A 95 2.15 18.21 12.97
N ASP A 96 3.34 17.62 13.05
CA ASP A 96 4.36 17.78 12.01
C ASP A 96 3.88 17.23 10.66
N LYS A 97 3.08 16.14 10.66
CA LYS A 97 2.53 15.54 9.44
C LYS A 97 1.42 16.39 8.83
N VAL A 98 0.53 16.96 9.67
CA VAL A 98 -0.49 17.91 9.23
C VAL A 98 0.17 19.14 8.58
N ASN A 99 1.14 19.75 9.26
CA ASN A 99 1.84 20.93 8.71
C ASN A 99 2.56 20.60 7.39
N ARG A 100 3.21 19.44 7.28
CA ARG A 100 3.86 19.01 6.02
C ARG A 100 2.86 18.77 4.90
N LYS A 101 1.68 18.22 5.20
CA LYS A 101 0.59 18.05 4.23
C LYS A 101 0.12 19.42 3.71
N GLU A 102 -0.15 20.36 4.61
CA GLU A 102 -0.58 21.71 4.25
C GLU A 102 0.48 22.44 3.42
N GLN A 103 1.76 22.39 3.85
CA GLN A 103 2.88 22.96 3.09
C GLN A 103 3.00 22.36 1.69
N PHE A 104 2.86 21.04 1.58
CA PHE A 104 2.87 20.34 0.30
C PHE A 104 1.76 20.87 -0.61
N PHE A 105 0.49 20.89 -0.16
CA PHE A 105 -0.62 21.35 -0.98
C PHE A 105 -0.55 22.85 -1.31
N ASN A 106 -0.09 23.68 -0.38
CA ASN A 106 0.13 25.10 -0.64
C ASN A 106 1.16 25.32 -1.75
N SER A 107 2.22 24.50 -1.80
CA SER A 107 3.21 24.57 -2.88
C SER A 107 2.68 24.16 -4.26
N LEU A 108 1.54 23.45 -4.33
CA LEU A 108 0.94 23.04 -5.60
C LEU A 108 0.10 24.16 -6.24
N ASN A 109 -0.27 25.21 -5.49
CA ASN A 109 -1.18 26.26 -5.95
C ASN A 109 -0.61 27.11 -7.11
N GLU A 110 0.72 27.18 -7.23
CA GLU A 110 1.39 27.92 -8.30
C GLU A 110 1.64 27.08 -9.56
N LEU A 111 1.24 25.80 -9.55
CA LEU A 111 1.46 24.87 -10.64
C LEU A 111 0.33 24.91 -11.66
N THR A 112 0.62 24.46 -12.88
CA THR A 112 -0.42 24.15 -13.86
C THR A 112 -1.31 23.03 -13.33
N GLN A 113 -2.59 22.99 -13.75
CA GLN A 113 -3.55 21.99 -13.31
C GLN A 113 -2.99 20.56 -13.46
N GLU A 114 -2.40 20.22 -14.61
CA GLU A 114 -1.87 18.87 -14.84
C GLU A 114 -0.73 18.50 -13.87
N ARG A 115 0.14 19.46 -13.54
CA ARG A 115 1.25 19.26 -12.58
C ARG A 115 0.73 19.15 -11.15
N HIS A 116 -0.27 19.95 -10.80
CA HIS A 116 -0.99 19.83 -9.54
C HIS A 116 -1.55 18.41 -9.41
N GLU A 117 -2.32 17.95 -10.40
CA GLU A 117 -2.99 16.65 -10.36
C GLU A 117 -2.01 15.48 -10.25
N ILE A 118 -0.93 15.47 -11.03
CA ILE A 118 0.03 14.36 -10.96
C ILE A 118 0.78 14.32 -9.62
N LEU A 119 1.12 15.47 -9.03
CA LEU A 119 1.78 15.54 -7.72
C LEU A 119 0.83 15.19 -6.58
N LYS A 120 -0.41 15.70 -6.62
CA LYS A 120 -1.48 15.33 -5.69
C LYS A 120 -1.75 13.83 -5.73
N THR A 121 -1.85 13.26 -6.93
CA THR A 121 -2.02 11.82 -7.13
C THR A 121 -0.83 11.04 -6.56
N ALA A 122 0.41 11.47 -6.85
CA ALA A 122 1.60 10.82 -6.32
C ALA A 122 1.67 10.87 -4.78
N TYR A 123 1.26 11.99 -4.17
CA TYR A 123 1.16 12.14 -2.73
C TYR A 123 0.20 11.11 -2.12
N TYR A 124 -1.02 10.99 -2.63
CA TYR A 124 -1.98 10.01 -2.10
C TYR A 124 -1.58 8.57 -2.42
N LEU A 125 -0.98 8.32 -3.59
CA LEU A 125 -0.46 6.99 -3.96
C LEU A 125 0.65 6.52 -3.00
N TYR A 126 1.47 7.45 -2.48
CA TYR A 126 2.46 7.17 -1.43
C TYR A 126 1.79 6.64 -0.16
N TYR A 127 0.73 7.30 0.32
CA TYR A 127 -0.01 6.84 1.51
C TYR A 127 -0.80 5.56 1.25
N LEU A 128 -1.40 5.39 0.06
CA LEU A 128 -2.08 4.17 -0.33
C LEU A 128 -1.16 2.95 -0.21
N ASN A 129 0.08 3.07 -0.70
CA ASN A 129 1.08 2.02 -0.61
C ASN A 129 1.45 1.68 0.85
N HIS A 130 1.48 2.68 1.75
CA HIS A 130 1.73 2.46 3.17
C HIS A 130 0.55 1.79 3.89
N TYR A 131 -0.69 2.15 3.55
CA TYR A 131 -1.88 1.45 4.04
C TYR A 131 -1.95 0.01 3.55
N ALA A 132 -1.62 -0.24 2.27
CA ALA A 132 -1.57 -1.60 1.73
C ALA A 132 -0.62 -2.50 2.52
N LYS A 133 0.55 -1.95 2.90
CA LYS A 133 1.57 -2.64 3.71
C LYS A 133 1.20 -2.81 5.18
N ALA A 134 0.25 -2.02 5.68
CA ALA A 134 -0.30 -2.17 7.02
C ALA A 134 -1.38 -3.26 7.12
N GLY A 135 -1.58 -4.07 6.07
CA GLY A 135 -2.51 -5.21 6.04
C GLY A 135 -3.74 -5.01 5.15
N SER A 136 -3.86 -3.88 4.45
CA SER A 136 -4.95 -3.62 3.51
C SER A 136 -4.56 -3.93 2.06
N SER A 137 -4.13 -5.17 1.78
CA SER A 137 -3.49 -5.52 0.50
C SER A 137 -4.40 -5.36 -0.73
N TYR A 138 -5.73 -5.34 -0.55
CA TYR A 138 -6.71 -5.04 -1.61
C TYR A 138 -6.47 -3.65 -2.24
N LEU A 139 -5.85 -2.71 -1.52
CA LEU A 139 -5.51 -1.37 -2.02
C LEU A 139 -4.48 -1.40 -3.16
N TYR A 140 -3.74 -2.51 -3.33
CA TYR A 140 -2.83 -2.63 -4.48
C TYR A 140 -3.57 -2.68 -5.82
N ASP A 141 -4.84 -3.07 -5.86
CA ASP A 141 -5.65 -3.01 -7.09
C ASP A 141 -5.91 -1.55 -7.48
N LEU A 142 -6.25 -0.68 -6.52
CA LEU A 142 -6.39 0.75 -6.76
C LEU A 142 -5.06 1.37 -7.21
N LYS A 143 -3.95 1.00 -6.54
CA LYS A 143 -2.59 1.41 -6.94
C LYS A 143 -2.29 1.03 -8.39
N GLU A 144 -2.59 -0.20 -8.78
CA GLU A 144 -2.37 -0.69 -10.15
C GLU A 144 -3.17 0.14 -11.17
N THR A 145 -4.45 0.41 -10.89
CA THR A 145 -5.31 1.21 -11.78
C THR A 145 -4.80 2.64 -11.92
N VAL A 146 -4.40 3.30 -10.83
CA VAL A 146 -3.82 4.65 -10.85
C VAL A 146 -2.51 4.68 -11.64
N LEU A 147 -1.58 3.76 -11.37
CA LEU A 147 -0.31 3.70 -12.11
C LEU A 147 -0.51 3.40 -13.59
N HIS A 148 -1.43 2.50 -13.94
CA HIS A 148 -1.75 2.22 -15.34
C HIS A 148 -2.36 3.44 -16.05
N THR A 149 -3.20 4.21 -15.35
CA THR A 149 -3.76 5.47 -15.87
C THR A 149 -2.67 6.52 -16.07
N LEU A 150 -1.72 6.61 -15.14
CA LEU A 150 -0.55 7.47 -15.28
C LEU A 150 0.31 7.07 -16.50
N VAL A 151 0.53 5.78 -16.74
CA VAL A 151 1.23 5.29 -17.94
C VAL A 151 0.53 5.76 -19.21
N LYS A 152 -0.78 5.54 -19.32
CA LYS A 152 -1.54 5.88 -20.54
C LYS A 152 -1.50 7.37 -20.88
N ASN A 153 -1.45 8.23 -19.87
CA ASN A 153 -1.64 9.67 -20.04
C ASN A 153 -0.34 10.49 -19.98
N TYR A 154 0.70 10.02 -19.29
CA TYR A 154 1.91 10.80 -19.04
C TYR A 154 3.20 10.16 -19.56
N TYR A 155 3.27 8.82 -19.67
CA TYR A 155 4.50 8.14 -20.07
C TYR A 155 4.85 8.47 -21.53
N GLN A 156 6.11 8.85 -21.76
CA GLN A 156 6.66 9.34 -23.05
C GLN A 156 6.07 10.66 -23.58
N ARG A 157 5.02 11.19 -22.94
CA ARG A 157 4.40 12.47 -23.31
C ARG A 157 4.94 13.63 -22.49
N THR A 158 5.39 13.35 -21.28
CA THR A 158 5.94 14.32 -20.33
C THR A 158 7.29 13.84 -19.82
N ASP A 159 8.09 14.77 -19.33
CA ASP A 159 9.33 14.48 -18.59
C ASP A 159 9.07 14.17 -17.10
N TRP A 160 7.82 14.34 -16.64
CA TRP A 160 7.42 14.17 -15.24
C TRP A 160 7.33 12.71 -14.81
N LEU A 161 6.89 11.82 -15.71
CA LEU A 161 6.80 10.39 -15.44
C LEU A 161 7.91 9.63 -16.19
N LYS A 162 8.88 9.13 -15.43
CA LYS A 162 9.92 8.23 -15.93
C LYS A 162 9.64 6.82 -15.46
N ILE A 163 9.77 5.85 -16.34
CA ILE A 163 9.57 4.45 -16.02
C ILE A 163 10.79 3.67 -16.48
N SER A 164 11.27 2.76 -15.64
CA SER A 164 12.39 1.88 -15.94
C SER A 164 12.10 0.46 -15.50
N LEU A 165 12.61 -0.52 -16.24
CA LEU A 165 12.62 -1.92 -15.83
C LEU A 165 13.86 -2.18 -14.98
N ILE A 166 13.66 -2.64 -13.74
CA ILE A 166 14.70 -3.19 -12.89
C ILE A 166 14.64 -4.71 -13.06
N GLU A 167 15.65 -5.28 -13.72
CA GLU A 167 15.75 -6.72 -13.86
C GLU A 167 16.17 -7.36 -12.54
N GLY A 168 15.25 -8.12 -11.96
CA GLY A 168 15.50 -8.95 -10.80
C GLY A 168 15.90 -10.36 -11.20
N THR A 169 16.54 -11.06 -10.28
CA THR A 169 16.96 -12.45 -10.47
C THR A 169 15.77 -13.39 -10.64
N ASN A 170 16.05 -14.57 -11.21
CA ASN A 170 15.06 -15.64 -11.31
C ASN A 170 14.85 -16.27 -9.92
N LYS A 171 13.62 -16.64 -9.59
CA LYS A 171 13.34 -17.46 -8.41
C LYS A 171 13.46 -18.92 -8.80
N ILE A 172 14.33 -19.65 -8.12
CA ILE A 172 14.52 -21.08 -8.35
C ILE A 172 14.06 -21.83 -7.11
N VAL A 173 13.08 -22.72 -7.28
CA VAL A 173 12.62 -23.63 -6.22
C VAL A 173 13.25 -24.99 -6.43
N LEU A 174 14.12 -25.39 -5.49
CA LEU A 174 14.78 -26.70 -5.54
C LEU A 174 13.78 -27.85 -5.46
N CYS A 175 13.94 -28.83 -6.35
CA CYS A 175 13.22 -30.11 -6.26
C CYS A 175 13.69 -30.93 -5.04
N PRO A 176 12.94 -31.97 -4.62
CA PRO A 176 13.31 -32.79 -3.46
C PRO A 176 14.73 -33.36 -3.54
N GLU A 177 15.16 -33.81 -4.72
CA GLU A 177 16.50 -34.36 -4.96
C GLU A 177 17.60 -33.30 -4.74
N CYS A 178 17.42 -32.07 -5.24
CA CYS A 178 18.38 -30.99 -5.03
C CYS A 178 18.40 -30.49 -3.59
N ARG A 179 17.25 -30.49 -2.88
CA ARG A 179 17.22 -30.18 -1.44
C ARG A 179 17.99 -31.21 -0.62
N ALA A 180 17.82 -32.50 -0.93
CA ALA A 180 18.58 -33.57 -0.29
C ALA A 180 20.09 -33.42 -0.56
N LYS A 181 20.48 -33.10 -1.80
CA LYS A 181 21.88 -32.84 -2.15
C LYS A 181 22.45 -31.63 -1.41
N ALA A 182 21.72 -30.52 -1.32
CA ALA A 182 22.12 -29.33 -0.56
C ALA A 182 22.36 -29.68 0.91
N ASN A 183 21.41 -30.39 1.53
CA ASN A 183 21.51 -30.85 2.92
C ASN A 183 22.72 -31.77 3.14
N ASN A 184 22.95 -32.75 2.25
CA ASN A 184 24.09 -33.66 2.32
C ASN A 184 25.43 -32.92 2.21
N GLN A 185 25.46 -31.82 1.46
CA GLN A 185 26.63 -30.95 1.32
C GLN A 185 26.73 -29.88 2.42
N ARG A 186 25.79 -29.85 3.38
CA ARG A 186 25.68 -28.82 4.42
C ARG A 186 25.64 -27.39 3.86
N LEU A 187 25.05 -27.22 2.68
CA LEU A 187 24.82 -25.92 2.05
C LEU A 187 23.39 -25.48 2.32
N SER A 188 23.19 -24.18 2.56
CA SER A 188 21.86 -23.58 2.44
C SER A 188 21.35 -23.71 0.99
N TYR A 189 20.04 -23.61 0.80
CA TYR A 189 19.46 -23.70 -0.54
C TYR A 189 19.93 -22.57 -1.45
N LEU A 190 20.19 -21.39 -0.90
CA LEU A 190 20.76 -20.27 -1.64
C LEU A 190 22.20 -20.57 -2.07
N GLU A 191 23.07 -21.03 -1.16
CA GLU A 191 24.46 -21.39 -1.50
C GLU A 191 24.54 -22.54 -2.51
N TYR A 192 23.63 -23.53 -2.40
CA TYR A 192 23.54 -24.60 -3.37
C TYR A 192 23.10 -24.09 -4.75
N LEU A 193 22.13 -23.17 -4.79
CA LEU A 193 21.67 -22.54 -6.03
C LEU A 193 22.77 -21.70 -6.68
N ASP A 194 23.51 -20.90 -5.91
CA ASP A 194 24.61 -20.08 -6.43
C ASP A 194 25.71 -20.95 -7.05
N LYS A 195 25.99 -22.12 -6.46
CA LYS A 195 27.00 -23.05 -6.99
C LYS A 195 26.54 -23.88 -8.19
N THR A 196 25.26 -24.26 -8.24
CA THR A 196 24.79 -25.31 -9.17
C THR A 196 23.72 -24.84 -10.17
N GLY A 197 23.07 -23.71 -9.93
CA GLY A 197 21.95 -23.22 -10.74
C GLY A 197 20.67 -24.08 -10.69
N GLY A 198 20.65 -25.13 -9.86
CA GLY A 198 19.59 -26.13 -9.80
C GLY A 198 19.54 -27.06 -11.04
N CYS A 199 18.82 -28.18 -10.91
CA CYS A 199 18.62 -29.12 -12.03
C CYS A 199 17.40 -28.76 -12.91
N ASN A 200 17.17 -29.52 -13.97
CA ASN A 200 16.02 -29.36 -14.87
C ASN A 200 14.65 -29.62 -14.20
N LYS A 201 14.61 -30.41 -13.12
CA LYS A 201 13.40 -30.63 -12.29
C LYS A 201 13.12 -29.48 -11.31
N CYS A 202 14.05 -28.54 -11.12
CA CYS A 202 13.82 -27.37 -10.28
C CYS A 202 12.92 -26.37 -11.02
N ILE A 203 11.97 -25.77 -10.31
CA ILE A 203 11.06 -24.79 -10.90
C ILE A 203 11.81 -23.46 -11.01
N LYS A 204 11.91 -22.93 -12.24
CA LYS A 204 12.55 -21.64 -12.53
C LYS A 204 11.47 -20.63 -12.91
N GLU A 205 11.21 -19.68 -12.03
CA GLU A 205 10.32 -18.56 -12.30
C GLU A 205 11.17 -17.39 -12.83
N TYR A 206 11.13 -17.20 -14.15
CA TYR A 206 11.89 -16.15 -14.82
C TYR A 206 11.37 -14.76 -14.48
N LYS A 207 12.30 -13.81 -14.25
CA LYS A 207 11.98 -12.41 -13.93
C LYS A 207 11.04 -12.25 -12.72
N TYR A 208 11.01 -13.23 -11.81
CA TYR A 208 10.12 -13.23 -10.65
C TYR A 208 10.30 -11.98 -9.78
N TYR A 209 11.56 -11.58 -9.55
CA TYR A 209 11.89 -10.38 -8.76
C TYR A 209 12.02 -9.11 -9.61
N SER A 210 11.72 -9.17 -10.92
CA SER A 210 11.79 -7.98 -11.78
C SER A 210 10.63 -7.03 -11.49
N LEU A 211 10.93 -5.74 -11.49
CA LEU A 211 9.99 -4.67 -11.15
C LEU A 211 10.04 -3.57 -12.22
N TYR A 212 8.90 -2.94 -12.50
CA TYR A 212 8.89 -1.62 -13.10
C TYR A 212 8.95 -0.56 -12.00
N GLU A 213 9.91 0.35 -12.12
CA GLU A 213 10.06 1.53 -11.28
C GLU A 213 9.41 2.73 -11.96
N PHE A 214 8.50 3.39 -11.27
CA PHE A 214 7.78 4.59 -11.70
C PHE A 214 8.30 5.75 -10.87
N ILE A 215 8.95 6.71 -11.54
CA ILE A 215 9.49 7.92 -10.92
C ILE A 215 8.67 9.09 -11.41
N ILE A 216 7.96 9.74 -10.50
CA ILE A 216 7.26 11.00 -10.76
C ILE A 216 8.11 12.12 -10.20
N CYS A 217 8.65 12.96 -11.09
CA CYS A 217 9.45 14.13 -10.74
C CYS A 217 8.77 15.39 -11.29
N CYS A 218 8.46 16.34 -10.41
CA CYS A 218 8.05 17.67 -10.82
C CYS A 218 8.57 18.67 -9.78
N GLN A 219 9.34 19.66 -10.25
CA GLN A 219 10.10 20.58 -9.39
C GLN A 219 10.97 19.81 -8.37
N ASP A 220 10.86 20.16 -7.08
CA ASP A 220 11.62 19.57 -5.99
C ASP A 220 11.01 18.26 -5.45
N TYR A 221 9.86 17.85 -6.01
CA TYR A 221 9.18 16.63 -5.58
C TYR A 221 9.58 15.43 -6.43
N ARG A 222 9.92 14.34 -5.73
CA ARG A 222 10.24 13.05 -6.33
C ARG A 222 9.52 11.93 -5.59
N PHE A 223 8.63 11.24 -6.30
CA PHE A 223 7.97 10.04 -5.82
C PHE A 223 8.46 8.82 -6.59
N CYS A 224 8.59 7.70 -5.90
CA CYS A 224 9.02 6.44 -6.49
C CYS A 224 8.06 5.31 -6.10
N PHE A 225 7.60 4.58 -7.10
CA PHE A 225 6.71 3.43 -6.92
C PHE A 225 7.22 2.23 -7.70
N HIS A 226 6.95 1.05 -7.18
CA HIS A 226 7.30 -0.21 -7.84
C HIS A 226 6.05 -1.06 -8.07
N THR A 227 6.03 -1.73 -9.22
CA THR A 227 5.02 -2.73 -9.58
C THR A 227 5.72 -3.95 -10.18
N PRO A 228 5.29 -5.19 -9.84
CA PRO A 228 5.86 -6.40 -10.43
C PRO A 228 5.86 -6.39 -11.96
N TYR A 229 6.94 -6.88 -12.57
CA TYR A 229 7.04 -7.02 -14.03
C TYR A 229 5.87 -7.82 -14.60
N SER A 230 5.50 -8.92 -13.95
CA SER A 230 4.38 -9.79 -14.37
C SER A 230 3.04 -9.04 -14.46
N THR A 231 2.83 -8.05 -13.58
CA THR A 231 1.63 -7.22 -13.55
C THR A 231 1.65 -6.14 -14.63
N ALA A 232 2.75 -5.38 -14.72
CA ALA A 232 2.81 -4.14 -15.49
C ALA A 232 3.33 -4.31 -16.93
N LYS A 233 3.95 -5.45 -17.28
CA LYS A 233 4.47 -5.69 -18.66
C LYS A 233 3.40 -5.49 -19.75
N ARG A 234 2.13 -5.76 -19.41
CA ARG A 234 0.98 -5.65 -20.32
C ARG A 234 0.47 -4.20 -20.48
N TRP A 235 0.97 -3.26 -19.68
CA TRP A 235 0.59 -1.85 -19.77
C TRP A 235 1.34 -1.11 -20.87
N PHE A 236 2.44 -1.68 -21.36
CA PHE A 236 3.32 -1.05 -22.33
C PHE A 236 3.14 -1.69 -23.71
N ASN A 237 3.12 -0.84 -24.74
CA ASN A 237 3.20 -1.31 -26.13
C ASN A 237 4.60 -1.84 -26.41
N LYS A 238 4.73 -2.84 -27.31
CA LYS A 238 6.04 -3.44 -27.66
C LYS A 238 7.06 -2.41 -28.17
N GLN A 239 6.59 -1.33 -28.80
CA GLN A 239 7.43 -0.25 -29.34
C GLN A 239 7.79 0.82 -28.28
N ALA A 240 7.17 0.76 -27.10
CA ALA A 240 7.29 1.75 -26.03
C ALA A 240 7.61 1.06 -24.69
N LEU A 241 8.49 0.05 -24.73
CA LEU A 241 8.91 -0.63 -23.50
C LEU A 241 9.81 0.28 -22.68
N PRO A 242 9.62 0.33 -21.34
CA PRO A 242 10.54 1.03 -20.46
C PRO A 242 11.97 0.53 -20.61
N PRO A 243 12.96 1.44 -20.64
CA PRO A 243 14.35 1.05 -20.71
C PRO A 243 14.74 0.23 -19.48
N CYS A 244 15.65 -0.73 -19.68
CA CYS A 244 16.26 -1.45 -18.56
C CYS A 244 17.22 -0.51 -17.84
N LYS A 245 17.10 -0.44 -16.51
CA LYS A 245 18.04 0.26 -15.63
C LYS A 245 19.02 -0.77 -15.10
N GLU A 246 20.31 -0.53 -15.28
CA GLU A 246 21.35 -1.34 -14.66
C GLU A 246 21.16 -1.29 -13.14
N CYS A 247 20.91 -2.44 -12.53
CA CYS A 247 20.84 -2.58 -11.08
C CYS A 247 22.25 -2.86 -10.59
N PRO A 248 22.86 -2.01 -9.73
CA PRO A 248 24.08 -2.38 -9.05
C PRO A 248 23.83 -3.69 -8.28
N GLU A 249 24.75 -4.65 -8.35
CA GLU A 249 24.69 -5.94 -7.62
C GLU A 249 24.51 -5.74 -6.09
N ARG A 250 24.73 -4.52 -5.60
CA ARG A 250 24.60 -4.06 -4.22
C ARG A 250 23.65 -2.87 -4.03
N GLU A 251 22.54 -2.76 -4.74
CA GLU A 251 21.43 -1.93 -4.25
C GLU A 251 20.61 -2.68 -3.18
N GLY A 252 21.26 -2.98 -2.05
CA GLY A 252 20.68 -3.64 -0.86
C GLY A 252 19.66 -2.78 -0.10
N ALA A 253 19.05 -1.79 -0.76
CA ALA A 253 18.16 -0.82 -0.15
C ALA A 253 17.21 -0.16 -1.16
N TYR A 254 16.61 -0.93 -2.08
CA TYR A 254 15.25 -0.57 -2.47
C TYR A 254 14.44 -0.67 -1.19
N ALA A 255 14.28 0.45 -0.49
CA ALA A 255 13.43 0.53 0.68
C ALA A 255 12.03 0.22 0.18
N PHE A 256 11.68 -1.06 0.15
CA PHE A 256 10.31 -1.50 0.04
C PHE A 256 9.61 -0.68 1.12
N GLY A 257 8.76 0.28 0.68
CA GLY A 257 8.11 1.23 1.58
C GLY A 257 7.59 0.58 2.86
N ARG A 258 7.46 1.34 3.93
CA ARG A 258 7.03 0.82 5.23
C ARG A 258 5.51 0.81 5.36
N ALA A 259 4.99 0.14 6.39
CA ALA A 259 3.62 0.34 6.82
C ALA A 259 3.41 1.78 7.31
N ILE A 260 2.17 2.27 7.22
CA ILE A 260 1.80 3.59 7.71
C ILE A 260 1.93 3.66 9.24
N TYR A 261 2.42 4.78 9.77
CA TYR A 261 2.44 5.02 11.21
C TYR A 261 1.12 5.62 11.70
N ASP A 262 0.79 5.44 12.98
CA ASP A 262 -0.45 5.95 13.55
C ASP A 262 -0.61 7.47 13.42
N SER A 263 0.48 8.24 13.58
CA SER A 263 0.45 9.69 13.42
C SER A 263 0.20 10.12 11.97
N GLU A 264 0.65 9.33 11.00
CA GLU A 264 0.42 9.58 9.59
C GLU A 264 -1.01 9.22 9.19
N ALA A 265 -1.52 8.07 9.66
CA ALA A 265 -2.88 7.64 9.38
C ALA A 265 -3.94 8.59 9.96
N LYS A 266 -3.60 9.32 11.03
CA LYS A 266 -4.42 10.41 11.57
C LYS A 266 -4.35 11.69 10.75
N ALA A 267 -3.21 11.99 10.13
CA ALA A 267 -3.03 13.20 9.34
C ALA A 267 -3.53 13.05 7.89
N VAL A 268 -3.51 11.82 7.38
CA VAL A 268 -3.96 11.43 6.03
C VAL A 268 -4.81 10.18 6.17
N GLU A 269 -6.12 10.39 6.25
CA GLU A 269 -7.09 9.32 6.50
C GLU A 269 -7.22 8.39 5.29
N LEU A 270 -7.51 7.10 5.52
CA LEU A 270 -7.64 6.15 4.42
C LEU A 270 -8.79 6.53 3.47
N ILE A 271 -9.88 7.07 3.99
CA ILE A 271 -11.03 7.49 3.17
C ILE A 271 -10.63 8.61 2.20
N GLU A 272 -9.91 9.61 2.69
CA GLU A 272 -9.35 10.70 1.88
C GLU A 272 -8.42 10.17 0.78
N VAL A 273 -7.54 9.22 1.11
CA VAL A 273 -6.63 8.60 0.13
C VAL A 273 -7.41 7.89 -0.99
N ILE A 274 -8.45 7.14 -0.63
CA ILE A 274 -9.26 6.41 -1.62
C ILE A 274 -10.02 7.41 -2.49
N ASP A 275 -10.72 8.36 -1.88
CA ASP A 275 -11.54 9.34 -2.59
C ASP A 275 -10.71 10.16 -3.57
N GLU A 276 -9.57 10.68 -3.15
CA GLU A 276 -8.72 11.52 -4.00
C GLU A 276 -8.12 10.76 -5.19
N LEU A 277 -7.77 9.49 -4.99
CA LEU A 277 -7.29 8.65 -6.08
C LEU A 277 -8.41 8.23 -7.04
N GLN A 278 -9.62 8.00 -6.53
CA GLN A 278 -10.78 7.73 -7.38
C GLN A 278 -11.26 8.97 -8.14
N ASN A 279 -11.15 10.16 -7.53
CA ASN A 279 -11.40 11.43 -8.20
C ASN A 279 -10.40 11.65 -9.36
N PHE A 280 -9.12 11.36 -9.14
CA PHE A 280 -8.13 11.36 -10.23
C PHE A 280 -8.52 10.39 -11.36
N LEU A 281 -8.97 9.18 -11.03
CA LEU A 281 -9.44 8.20 -12.00
C LEU A 281 -10.69 8.68 -12.77
N ALA A 282 -11.59 9.38 -12.10
CA ALA A 282 -12.79 9.95 -12.70
C ALA A 282 -12.48 11.01 -13.77
N LEU A 283 -11.36 11.75 -13.65
CA LEU A 283 -10.87 12.65 -14.71
C LEU A 283 -10.65 11.93 -16.05
N TYR A 284 -10.45 10.61 -16.01
CA TYR A 284 -10.25 9.75 -17.18
C TYR A 284 -11.42 8.77 -17.42
N ASN A 285 -12.59 9.04 -16.83
CA ASN A 285 -13.81 8.22 -16.95
C ASN A 285 -13.62 6.78 -16.49
N ILE A 286 -12.80 6.55 -15.46
CA ILE A 286 -12.64 5.24 -14.83
C ILE A 286 -13.53 5.17 -13.60
N GLU A 287 -14.39 4.15 -13.54
CA GLU A 287 -15.31 3.94 -12.41
C GLU A 287 -14.56 3.70 -11.09
N PRO A 288 -15.15 4.12 -9.96
CA PRO A 288 -14.58 3.86 -8.64
C PRO A 288 -14.47 2.36 -8.38
N LEU A 289 -13.35 1.95 -7.82
CA LEU A 289 -13.05 0.55 -7.51
C LEU A 289 -13.54 0.16 -6.10
N ILE A 290 -13.60 1.12 -5.19
CA ILE A 290 -13.95 0.97 -3.80
C ILE A 290 -15.06 1.98 -3.49
N ASP A 291 -16.22 1.45 -3.11
CA ASP A 291 -17.34 2.28 -2.70
C ASP A 291 -17.05 2.97 -1.37
N THR A 292 -17.16 4.30 -1.33
CA THR A 292 -16.91 5.13 -0.14
C THR A 292 -18.17 5.85 0.38
N TYR A 293 -19.32 5.72 -0.28
CA TYR A 293 -20.55 6.47 0.03
C TYR A 293 -21.74 5.62 0.49
#